data_AF-A7T9A6-F1
#
_entry.id   AF-A7T9A6-F1
#
_cell.length_a   1.000
_cell.length_b   1.000
_cell.length_c   1.000
_cell.angle_alpha   90.00
_cell.angle_beta   90.00
_cell.angle_gamma   90.00
#
_symmetry.space_group_name_H-M   'P 1'
#
loop_
_entity.id
_entity.type
_entity.pdbx_description
1 polymer ?
#
loop_
_entity_poly.entity_id
_entity_poly.type
_entity_poly.pdbx_seq_one_letter_code
_entity_poly.pdbx_strand_id
1 'polypeptide(L)' 'KVYDVEKGRRFYGPGTGYHVFAGRDSTPSFVTGMFDRAKATDDVSTLKNEDLLGIKGWMEFYQKDYKYVGKV' A
#
# COMPACT_ATOMS: atom_id res chain seq x y z
N LYS A 1 4.03 3.18 -7.68
CA LYS A 1 2.91 3.63 -8.56
C LYS A 1 1.85 4.24 -7.68
N VAL A 2 1.26 5.37 -8.08
CA VAL A 2 0.23 6.09 -7.31
C VAL A 2 -1.14 5.80 -7.92
N TYR A 3 -2.10 5.44 -7.07
CA TYR A 3 -3.47 5.11 -7.44
C TYR A 3 -4.46 5.98 -6.66
N ASP A 4 -5.53 6.40 -7.33
CA ASP A 4 -6.68 7.04 -6.69
C ASP A 4 -7.55 5.97 -6.02
N VAL A 5 -7.58 6.01 -4.69
CA VAL A 5 -8.28 5.05 -3.84
C VAL A 5 -9.63 5.56 -3.31
N GLU A 6 -10.18 6.66 -3.84
CA GLU A 6 -11.43 7.24 -3.34
C GLU A 6 -12.60 6.24 -3.40
N LYS A 7 -12.67 5.40 -4.46
CA LYS A 7 -13.68 4.32 -4.55
C LYS A 7 -13.64 3.34 -3.36
N GLY A 8 -12.48 3.23 -2.72
CA GLY A 8 -12.18 2.36 -1.59
C GLY A 8 -12.15 3.10 -0.26
N ARG A 9 -12.68 4.33 -0.16
CA ARG A 9 -12.63 5.17 1.04
C ARG A 9 -13.01 4.45 2.35
N ARG A 10 -13.96 3.51 2.31
CA ARG A 10 -14.33 2.68 3.47
C ARG A 10 -13.18 1.83 4.04
N PHE A 11 -12.13 1.59 3.27
CA PHE A 11 -10.95 0.83 3.66
C PHE A 11 -9.76 1.73 4.00
N TYR A 12 -9.62 2.87 3.32
CA TYR A 12 -8.44 3.76 3.44
C TYR A 12 -8.70 5.05 4.23
N GLY A 13 -9.96 5.33 4.58
CA GLY A 13 -10.36 6.52 5.33
C GLY A 13 -9.80 6.55 6.77
N PRO A 14 -9.85 7.69 7.46
CA PRO A 14 -9.42 7.77 8.85
C PRO A 14 -10.11 6.73 9.74
N GLY A 15 -9.34 6.07 10.60
CA GLY A 15 -9.84 5.07 11.56
C GLY A 15 -10.04 3.65 11.01
N THR A 16 -9.74 3.40 9.73
CA THR A 16 -9.89 2.07 9.12
C THR A 16 -8.56 1.30 9.08
N GLY A 17 -8.64 -0.03 8.91
CA GLY A 17 -7.45 -0.91 8.96
C GLY A 17 -6.42 -0.65 7.86
N TYR A 18 -6.83 -0.16 6.68
CA TYR A 18 -5.92 0.18 5.58
C TYR A 18 -5.62 1.67 5.48
N HIS A 19 -5.98 2.45 6.50
CA HIS A 19 -5.68 3.87 6.53
C HIS A 19 -4.18 4.14 6.35
N VAL A 20 -3.30 3.29 6.90
CA VAL A 20 -1.84 3.39 6.76
C VAL A 20 -1.34 3.68 5.34
N PHE A 21 -2.01 3.15 4.32
CA PHE A 21 -1.61 3.30 2.91
C PHE A 21 -2.09 4.61 2.26
N ALA A 22 -3.03 5.33 2.88
CA ALA A 22 -3.58 6.55 2.29
C ALA A 22 -2.58 7.71 2.37
N GLY A 23 -2.24 8.28 1.21
CA GLY A 23 -1.44 9.50 1.08
C GLY A 23 0.06 9.34 1.30
N ARG A 24 0.59 8.12 1.30
CA ARG A 24 2.03 7.84 1.47
C ARG A 24 2.42 6.52 0.82
N ASP A 25 3.72 6.33 0.61
CA ASP A 25 4.26 4.98 0.38
C ASP A 25 4.33 4.24 1.73
N SER A 26 3.87 3.01 1.72
CA SER A 26 3.97 2.04 2.82
C SER A 26 4.04 0.63 2.23
N THR A 27 4.79 0.48 1.13
CA THR A 27 4.96 -0.79 0.42
C THR A 27 5.38 -1.94 1.35
N PRO A 28 6.32 -1.76 2.31
CA PRO A 28 6.66 -2.80 3.27
C PRO A 28 5.48 -3.28 4.13
N SER A 29 4.47 -2.44 4.39
CA SER A 29 3.30 -2.83 5.17
C SER A 29 2.47 -3.93 4.49
N PHE A 30 2.53 -4.07 3.15
CA PHE A 30 1.81 -5.13 2.43
C PHE A 30 2.23 -6.55 2.82
N VAL A 31 3.48 -6.72 3.27
CA VAL A 31 4.09 -8.01 3.58
C VAL A 31 4.43 -8.17 5.05
N THR A 32 4.77 -7.07 5.73
CA THR A 32 5.08 -7.08 7.16
C THR A 32 3.84 -7.06 8.06
N GLY A 33 2.68 -6.64 7.52
CA GLY A 33 1.46 -6.42 8.30
C GLY A 33 1.54 -5.23 9.28
N MET A 34 2.53 -4.35 9.13
CA MET A 34 2.67 -3.15 9.96
C MET A 34 1.66 -2.07 9.53
N PHE A 35 0.46 -2.09 10.11
CA PHE A 35 -0.61 -1.12 9.82
C PHE A 35 -0.69 0.03 10.83
N ASP A 36 0.31 0.16 11.70
CA ASP A 36 0.50 1.34 12.53
C ASP A 36 1.14 2.46 11.70
N ARG A 37 0.37 3.52 11.42
CA ARG A 37 0.81 4.65 10.61
C ARG A 37 2.04 5.38 11.18
N ALA A 38 2.25 5.34 12.49
CA ALA A 38 3.41 5.95 13.14
C ALA A 38 4.68 5.11 12.99
N LYS A 39 4.55 3.81 12.72
CA LYS A 39 5.68 2.87 12.56
C LYS A 39 5.91 2.44 11.12
N ALA A 40 4.94 2.66 10.23
CA ALA A 40 5.06 2.32 8.82
C ALA A 40 6.19 3.11 8.14
N THR A 41 6.94 2.41 7.30
CA THR A 41 8.11 2.92 6.57
C THR A 41 7.90 2.75 5.06
N ASP A 42 8.60 3.54 4.26
CA ASP A 42 8.75 3.39 2.81
C ASP A 42 10.08 2.72 2.42
N ASP A 43 10.93 2.38 3.40
CA ASP A 43 12.20 1.68 3.15
C ASP A 43 11.97 0.25 2.68
N VAL A 44 12.25 0.01 1.40
CA VAL A 44 12.15 -1.29 0.74
C VAL A 44 13.45 -2.09 0.78
N SER A 45 14.55 -1.52 1.29
CA SER A 45 15.85 -2.20 1.33
C SER A 45 15.86 -3.41 2.27
N THR A 46 14.92 -3.47 3.21
CA THR A 46 14.76 -4.57 4.17
C THR A 46 13.95 -5.74 3.62
N LEU A 47 13.38 -5.62 2.41
CA LEU A 47 12.51 -6.64 1.83
C LEU A 47 13.31 -7.80 1.25
N LYS A 48 12.82 -9.02 1.48
CA LYS A 48 13.38 -10.23 0.89
C LYS A 48 12.76 -10.49 -0.47
N ASN A 49 13.42 -11.31 -1.29
CA ASN A 49 12.91 -11.68 -2.61
C ASN A 49 11.52 -12.35 -2.54
N GLU A 50 11.24 -13.09 -1.48
CA GLU A 50 9.95 -13.74 -1.23
C GLU A 50 8.82 -12.73 -1.02
N ASP A 51 9.11 -11.59 -0.39
CA ASP A 51 8.15 -10.51 -0.13
C ASP A 51 7.66 -9.87 -1.44
N LEU A 52 8.50 -9.86 -2.47
CA LEU A 52 8.19 -9.26 -3.77
C LEU A 52 6.98 -9.92 -4.43
N LEU A 53 6.72 -11.21 -4.16
CA LEU A 53 5.54 -11.90 -4.67
C LEU A 53 4.25 -11.34 -4.06
N GLY A 54 4.25 -11.07 -2.75
CA GLY A 54 3.13 -10.45 -2.06
C GLY A 54 2.87 -9.02 -2.57
N ILE A 55 3.94 -8.24 -2.72
CA ILE A 55 3.86 -6.87 -3.26
C ILE A 55 3.32 -6.88 -4.69
N LYS A 56 3.77 -7.83 -5.52
CA LYS A 56 3.27 -7.98 -6.89
C LYS A 56 1.76 -8.22 -6.92
N GLY A 57 1.24 -9.10 -6.05
CA GLY A 57 -0.19 -9.36 -5.94
C GLY A 57 -0.99 -8.10 -5.60
N TRP A 58 -0.50 -7.29 -4.65
CA TRP A 58 -1.11 -6.00 -4.33
C TRP A 58 -1.04 -5.01 -5.50
N MET A 59 0.09 -4.95 -6.21
CA MET A 59 0.23 -4.10 -7.40
C MET A 59 -0.78 -4.47 -8.50
N GLU A 60 -0.98 -5.77 -8.75
CA GLU A 60 -1.96 -6.28 -9.72
C GLU A 60 -3.39 -5.93 -9.31
N PHE A 61 -3.71 -6.08 -8.02
CA PHE A 61 -4.98 -5.62 -7.46
C PHE A 61 -5.19 -4.12 -7.70
N TYR A 62 -4.22 -3.27 -7.32
CA TYR A 62 -4.36 -1.83 -7.53
C TYR A 62 -4.50 -1.45 -9.00
N GLN A 63 -3.75 -2.10 -9.88
CA GLN A 63 -3.81 -1.88 -11.32
C GLN A 63 -5.16 -2.28 -11.93
N LYS A 64 -5.77 -3.35 -11.42
CA LYS A 64 -7.09 -3.82 -11.87
C LYS A 64 -8.21 -2.95 -11.32
N ASP A 65 -8.12 -2.61 -10.04
CA ASP A 65 -9.23 -2.03 -9.32
C ASP A 65 -9.19 -0.50 -9.32
N TYR A 66 -8.04 0.13 -9.16
CA TYR A 66 -7.96 1.56 -8.93
C TYR A 66 -7.40 2.33 -10.13
N LYS A 67 -7.75 3.61 -10.21
CA LYS A 67 -7.29 4.48 -11.29
C LYS A 67 -5.84 4.86 -11.03
N TYR A 68 -4.96 4.53 -11.96
CA TYR A 68 -3.57 5.00 -11.93
C TYR A 68 -3.52 6.51 -12.14
N VAL A 69 -2.77 7.23 -11.30
CA VAL A 69 -2.65 8.68 -11.35
C VAL A 69 -1.20 9.18 -11.47
N GLY A 70 -0.20 8.32 -11.30
CA GLY A 70 1.20 8.72 -11.52
C GLY A 70 2.24 7.85 -10.82
N LYS A 71 3.46 8.39 -10.71
CA LYS A 71 4.59 7.77 -10.00
C LYS A 71 5.07 8.72 -8.88
N VAL A 72 5.55 8.12 -7.80
CA VAL A 72 6.29 8.79 -6.72
C VAL A 72 7.76 8.44 -6.88
#